data_AF-L9KGN7-F1
#
_entry.id   AF-L9KGN7-F1
#
_cell.length_a   1.000
_cell.length_b   1.000
_cell.length_c   1.000
_cell.angle_alpha   90.00
_cell.angle_beta   90.00
_cell.angle_gamma   90.00
#
_symmetry.space_group_name_H-M   'P 1'
#
loop_
_entity.id
_entity.type
_entity.pdbx_description
1 polymer ?
#
loop_
_entity_poly.entity_id
_entity_poly.type
_entity_poly.pdbx_seq_one_letter_code
_entity_poly.pdbx_strand_id
1 'polypeptide(L)'
;MLFHREPKMAVNVYSTSVTSDKLSQHDMLAWINESLQLNLTKMEQLCSGAAYCQFMDMLFPGSIALKKVKFQAKLEHEYIQNFKILQAGFKRMGVDKIIPVDKLVKGKFQDNFEFVQWFKKFLMQTMMEKTMTL
;
A
#
# COMPACT_ATOMS: atom_id res chain seq x y z
N MET A 1 32.71 -6.78 -15.13
CA MET A 1 32.08 -5.55 -14.60
C MET A 1 30.72 -5.93 -14.06
N LEU A 2 30.61 -6.02 -12.73
CA LEU A 2 29.33 -6.24 -12.05
C LEU A 2 28.53 -4.95 -12.18
N PHE A 3 27.53 -4.95 -13.06
CA PHE A 3 26.48 -3.93 -13.04
C PHE A 3 25.82 -3.99 -11.66
N HIS A 4 26.26 -3.13 -10.75
CA HIS A 4 25.54 -2.80 -9.54
C HIS A 4 24.27 -2.09 -10.03
N ARG A 5 23.20 -2.86 -10.30
CA ARG A 5 21.86 -2.30 -10.36
C ARG A 5 21.60 -1.73 -8.98
N GLU A 6 21.67 -0.41 -8.86
CA GLU A 6 21.11 0.32 -7.72
C GLU A 6 19.76 -0.33 -7.36
N PRO A 7 19.53 -0.74 -6.10
CA PRO A 7 18.25 -1.30 -5.71
C PRO A 7 17.18 -0.28 -6.04
N LYS A 8 16.15 -0.66 -6.81
CA LYS A 8 15.05 0.23 -7.23
C LYS A 8 14.30 0.72 -5.98
N MET A 9 14.77 1.78 -5.34
CA MET A 9 14.16 2.34 -4.12
C MET A 9 12.81 2.97 -4.42
N ALA A 10 11.99 3.12 -3.38
CA ALA A 10 10.69 3.77 -3.50
C ALA A 10 10.81 5.29 -3.45
N VAL A 11 9.81 5.96 -4.02
CA VAL A 11 9.70 7.42 -4.01
C VAL A 11 8.88 7.82 -2.81
N ASN A 12 9.48 8.55 -1.88
CA ASN A 12 8.78 9.01 -0.69
C ASN A 12 7.84 10.16 -1.02
N VAL A 13 6.56 10.01 -0.67
CA VAL A 13 5.53 11.03 -0.90
C VAL A 13 5.33 11.85 0.36
N TYR A 14 5.75 13.10 0.29
CA TYR A 14 5.50 14.13 1.30
C TYR A 14 4.26 14.94 0.92
N SER A 15 3.58 15.50 1.92
CA SER A 15 2.46 16.43 1.67
C SER A 15 2.98 17.71 1.02
N THR A 16 3.03 17.75 -0.30
CA THR A 16 3.20 19.01 -1.05
C THR A 16 1.82 19.54 -1.41
N SER A 17 1.66 20.86 -1.44
CA SER A 17 0.39 21.56 -1.69
C SER A 17 -0.20 21.35 -3.10
N VAL A 18 0.35 20.41 -3.88
CA VAL A 18 -0.17 20.04 -5.20
C VAL A 18 -1.42 19.19 -5.00
N THR A 19 -2.57 19.79 -5.30
CA THR A 19 -3.88 19.16 -5.25
C THR A 19 -4.01 18.14 -6.37
N SER A 20 -3.46 16.93 -6.20
CA SER A 20 -3.99 15.78 -6.96
C SER A 20 -5.43 15.58 -6.53
N ASP A 21 -6.36 15.52 -7.50
CA ASP A 21 -7.79 15.35 -7.26
C ASP A 21 -8.03 14.21 -6.26
N LYS A 22 -8.63 14.55 -5.11
CA LYS A 22 -8.97 13.57 -4.10
C LYS A 22 -10.08 12.69 -4.68
N LEU A 23 -9.77 11.43 -4.95
CA LEU A 23 -10.76 10.45 -5.38
C LEU A 23 -11.88 10.31 -4.35
N SER A 24 -13.11 10.16 -4.86
CA SER A 24 -14.25 9.79 -4.05
C SER A 24 -14.05 8.40 -3.43
N GLN A 25 -14.82 8.06 -2.39
CA GLN A 25 -14.82 6.71 -1.83
C GLN A 25 -15.16 5.65 -2.88
N HIS A 26 -16.15 5.94 -3.73
CA HIS A 26 -16.60 5.01 -4.76
C HIS A 26 -15.48 4.70 -5.76
N ASP A 27 -14.83 5.75 -6.27
CA ASP A 27 -13.76 5.59 -7.25
C ASP A 27 -12.50 4.96 -6.64
N MET A 28 -12.26 5.20 -5.34
CA MET A 28 -11.18 4.52 -4.61
C MET A 28 -11.43 3.02 -4.51
N LEU A 29 -12.65 2.59 -4.17
CA LEU A 29 -12.99 1.17 -4.13
C LEU A 29 -12.91 0.53 -5.51
N ALA A 30 -13.47 1.19 -6.53
CA ALA A 30 -13.40 0.72 -7.92
C ALA A 30 -11.95 0.51 -8.35
N TRP A 31 -11.08 1.49 -8.12
CA TRP A 31 -9.66 1.38 -8.43
C TRP A 31 -8.98 0.19 -7.73
N ILE A 32 -9.24 -0.03 -6.44
CA ILE A 32 -8.65 -1.16 -5.71
C ILE A 32 -9.14 -2.50 -6.26
N ASN A 33 -10.46 -2.60 -6.47
CA ASN A 33 -11.11 -3.82 -6.97
C ASN A 33 -10.62 -4.19 -8.37
N GLU A 34 -10.51 -3.22 -9.28
CA GLU A 34 -9.99 -3.43 -10.63
C GLU A 34 -8.50 -3.79 -10.62
N SER A 35 -7.70 -3.12 -9.77
CA SER A 35 -6.25 -3.35 -9.73
C SER A 35 -5.88 -4.72 -9.16
N LEU A 36 -6.62 -5.20 -8.17
CA LEU A 36 -6.31 -6.44 -7.43
C LEU A 36 -7.30 -7.58 -7.68
N GLN A 37 -8.31 -7.37 -8.53
CA GLN A 37 -9.39 -8.32 -8.78
C GLN A 37 -10.13 -8.72 -7.48
N LEU A 38 -10.47 -7.71 -6.68
CA LEU A 38 -11.20 -7.85 -5.41
C LEU A 38 -12.65 -7.39 -5.54
N ASN A 39 -13.46 -7.70 -4.52
CA ASN A 39 -14.86 -7.29 -4.41
C ASN A 39 -15.10 -6.56 -3.07
N LEU A 40 -14.29 -5.55 -2.78
CA LEU A 40 -14.47 -4.70 -1.60
C LEU A 40 -15.70 -3.81 -1.79
N THR A 41 -16.54 -3.74 -0.76
CA THR A 41 -17.74 -2.89 -0.72
C THR A 41 -17.59 -1.73 0.26
N LYS A 42 -16.60 -1.78 1.16
CA LYS A 42 -16.35 -0.80 2.22
C LYS A 42 -14.86 -0.51 2.37
N MET A 43 -14.49 0.74 2.62
CA MET A 43 -13.09 1.16 2.81
C MET A 43 -12.46 0.49 4.02
N GLU A 44 -13.26 0.24 5.05
CA GLU A 44 -12.90 -0.39 6.30
C GLU A 44 -12.32 -1.79 6.10
N GLN A 45 -12.64 -2.47 4.99
CA GLN A 45 -12.09 -3.81 4.68
C GLN A 45 -10.58 -3.77 4.37
N LEU A 46 -10.02 -2.60 4.07
CA LEU A 46 -8.57 -2.40 3.93
C LEU A 46 -7.82 -2.56 5.27
N CYS A 47 -8.54 -2.56 6.40
CA CYS A 47 -7.98 -2.82 7.72
C CYS A 47 -7.28 -4.17 7.83
N SER A 48 -7.58 -5.11 6.91
CA SER A 48 -6.92 -6.41 6.88
C SER A 48 -5.43 -6.33 6.53
N GLY A 49 -4.98 -5.24 5.90
CA GLY A 49 -3.59 -5.08 5.46
C GLY A 49 -3.20 -5.90 4.22
N ALA A 50 -4.04 -6.83 3.77
CA ALA A 50 -3.71 -7.79 2.71
C ALA A 50 -3.60 -7.13 1.32
N ALA A 51 -4.52 -6.21 1.01
CA ALA A 51 -4.52 -5.46 -0.26
C ALA A 51 -3.25 -4.61 -0.41
N TYR A 52 -2.81 -3.94 0.67
CA TYR A 52 -1.57 -3.16 0.65
C TYR A 52 -0.33 -4.04 0.43
N CYS A 53 -0.31 -5.25 1.00
CA CYS A 53 0.75 -6.22 0.75
C CYS A 53 0.80 -6.64 -0.72
N GLN A 54 -0.35 -6.90 -1.36
CA GLN A 54 -0.41 -7.22 -2.79
C GLN A 54 0.08 -6.06 -3.66
N PHE A 55 -0.36 -4.84 -3.39
CA PHE A 55 0.11 -3.67 -4.13
C PHE A 55 1.63 -3.48 -4.02
N MET A 56 2.21 -3.66 -2.83
CA MET A 56 3.65 -3.56 -2.65
C MET A 56 4.41 -4.64 -3.42
N ASP A 57 3.91 -5.88 -3.48
CA ASP A 57 4.53 -6.92 -4.29
C ASP A 57 4.41 -6.66 -5.79
N MET A 58 3.27 -6.12 -6.25
CA MET A 58 3.09 -5.71 -7.65
C MET A 58 4.06 -4.58 -8.04
N LEU A 59 4.26 -3.60 -7.16
CA LEU A 59 5.17 -2.47 -7.41
C LEU A 59 6.66 -2.86 -7.28
N PHE A 60 6.96 -3.75 -6.36
CA PHE A 60 8.30 -4.25 -6.06
C PHE A 60 8.27 -5.76 -5.81
N PRO A 61 8.34 -6.57 -6.88
CA PRO A 61 8.30 -8.03 -6.74
C PRO A 61 9.36 -8.54 -5.77
N GLY A 62 8.92 -9.34 -4.78
CA GLY A 62 9.81 -9.88 -3.74
C GLY A 62 10.10 -8.92 -2.58
N SER A 63 9.50 -7.72 -2.54
CA SER A 63 9.58 -6.83 -1.38
C SER A 63 8.73 -7.31 -0.20
N ILE A 64 7.70 -8.12 -0.47
CA ILE A 64 6.72 -8.63 0.48
C ILE A 64 6.84 -10.15 0.60
N ALA A 65 6.75 -10.66 1.82
CA ALA A 65 6.65 -12.10 2.07
C ALA A 65 5.22 -12.59 1.82
N LEU A 66 4.75 -12.56 0.56
CA LEU A 66 3.34 -12.83 0.21
C LEU A 66 2.81 -14.17 0.75
N LYS A 67 3.65 -15.20 0.80
CA LYS A 67 3.27 -16.52 1.36
C LYS A 67 2.85 -16.47 2.84
N LYS A 68 3.25 -15.42 3.57
CA LYS A 68 2.90 -15.19 4.98
C LYS A 68 1.68 -14.29 5.15
N VAL A 69 1.21 -13.64 4.09
CA VAL A 69 0.06 -12.74 4.14
C VAL A 69 -1.22 -13.55 4.28
N LYS A 70 -2.02 -13.18 5.28
CA LYS A 70 -3.33 -13.78 5.55
C LYS A 70 -4.40 -13.05 4.72
N PHE A 71 -4.68 -13.54 3.52
CA PHE A 71 -5.67 -12.93 2.61
C PHE A 71 -7.12 -13.03 3.10
N GLN A 72 -7.42 -14.05 3.90
CA GLN A 72 -8.75 -14.31 4.45
C GLN A 72 -8.81 -13.96 5.95
N ALA A 73 -7.97 -13.02 6.41
CA ALA A 73 -7.92 -12.58 7.79
C ALA A 73 -9.30 -12.06 8.24
N LYS A 74 -9.70 -12.39 9.47
CA LYS A 74 -10.96 -11.93 10.08
C LYS A 74 -10.78 -11.35 11.48
N LEU A 75 -9.64 -11.60 12.10
CA LEU A 75 -9.36 -11.20 13.47
C LEU A 75 -8.28 -10.11 13.50
N GLU A 76 -8.37 -9.20 14.46
CA GLU A 76 -7.46 -8.05 14.57
C GLU A 76 -5.98 -8.46 14.64
N HIS A 77 -5.66 -9.54 15.36
CA HIS A 77 -4.29 -10.04 15.48
C HIS A 77 -3.72 -10.52 14.13
N GLU A 78 -4.58 -10.98 13.21
CA GLU A 78 -4.19 -11.36 11.85
C GLU A 78 -3.91 -10.13 11.00
N TYR A 79 -4.71 -9.07 11.16
CA TYR A 79 -4.49 -7.78 10.50
C TYR A 79 -3.15 -7.17 10.91
N ILE A 80 -2.83 -7.22 12.21
CA ILE A 80 -1.54 -6.77 12.75
C ILE A 80 -0.39 -7.55 12.10
N GLN A 81 -0.52 -8.87 11.91
CA GLN A 81 0.50 -9.67 11.23
C GLN A 81 0.71 -9.22 9.78
N ASN A 82 -0.36 -8.97 9.03
CA ASN A 82 -0.26 -8.44 7.67
C ASN A 82 0.41 -7.06 7.64
N PHE A 83 0.06 -6.15 8.57
CA PHE A 83 0.70 -4.84 8.63
C PHE A 83 2.19 -4.90 9.02
N LYS A 84 2.60 -5.87 9.87
CA LYS A 84 4.04 -6.10 10.13
C LYS A 84 4.79 -6.53 8.88
N ILE A 85 4.17 -7.36 8.02
CA ILE A 85 4.75 -7.73 6.72
C ILE A 85 4.87 -6.49 5.83
N LEU A 86 3.84 -5.65 5.79
CA LEU A 86 3.86 -4.40 5.03
C LEU A 86 4.95 -3.44 5.51
N GLN A 87 5.08 -3.24 6.83
CA GLN A 87 6.14 -2.42 7.43
C GLN A 87 7.55 -2.91 7.06
N ALA A 88 7.76 -4.24 7.04
CA ALA A 88 9.02 -4.82 6.61
C ALA A 88 9.30 -4.54 5.12
N GLY A 89 8.25 -4.57 4.27
CA GLY A 89 8.33 -4.16 2.87
C GLY A 89 8.69 -2.68 2.71
N PHE A 90 8.03 -1.79 3.46
CA PHE A 90 8.33 -0.36 3.48
C PHE A 90 9.78 -0.10 3.84
N LYS A 91 10.26 -0.70 4.95
CA LYS A 91 11.66 -0.59 5.38
C LYS A 91 12.64 -1.08 4.31
N ARG A 92 12.34 -2.21 3.66
CA ARG A 92 13.20 -2.77 2.59
C ARG A 92 13.30 -1.83 1.40
N MET A 93 12.22 -1.12 1.07
CA MET A 93 12.17 -0.22 -0.08
C MET A 93 12.51 1.24 0.25
N GLY A 94 12.88 1.55 1.49
CA GLY A 94 13.22 2.91 1.93
C GLY A 94 12.01 3.84 2.03
N VAL A 95 10.82 3.31 2.31
CA VAL A 95 9.61 4.11 2.50
C VAL A 95 9.54 4.63 3.94
N ASP A 96 9.58 5.95 4.11
CA ASP A 96 9.66 6.62 5.43
C ASP A 96 8.29 6.81 6.09
N LYS A 97 7.20 6.53 5.36
CA LYS A 97 5.85 6.67 5.90
C LYS A 97 5.61 5.72 7.06
N ILE A 98 5.30 6.30 8.22
CA ILE A 98 4.79 5.57 9.37
C ILE A 98 3.36 5.09 9.08
N ILE A 99 3.16 3.78 9.23
CA ILE A 99 1.84 3.14 9.11
C ILE A 99 1.16 3.16 10.49
N PRO A 100 0.02 3.84 10.67
CA PRO A 100 -0.70 3.89 11.94
C PRO A 100 -1.49 2.60 12.18
N VAL A 101 -0.77 1.48 12.39
CA VAL A 101 -1.35 0.13 12.46
C VAL A 101 -2.45 0.04 13.51
N ASP A 102 -2.23 0.61 14.69
CA ASP A 102 -3.17 0.64 15.81
C ASP A 102 -4.52 1.26 15.47
N LYS A 103 -4.54 2.25 14.56
CA LYS A 103 -5.76 2.89 14.08
C LYS A 103 -6.40 2.11 12.93
N LEU A 104 -5.59 1.66 11.98
CA LEU A 104 -6.08 0.99 10.77
C LEU A 104 -6.79 -0.32 11.09
N VAL A 105 -6.20 -1.16 11.95
CA VAL A 105 -6.74 -2.49 12.30
C VAL A 105 -8.09 -2.42 13.01
N LYS A 106 -8.47 -1.25 13.56
CA LYS A 106 -9.79 -1.02 14.15
C LYS A 106 -10.90 -0.87 13.12
N GLY A 107 -10.55 -0.84 11.81
CA GLY A 107 -11.52 -0.72 10.74
C GLY A 107 -12.28 0.60 10.74
N LYS A 108 -11.69 1.67 11.29
CA LYS A 108 -12.32 3.00 11.26
C LYS A 108 -12.22 3.60 9.86
N PHE A 109 -13.34 4.07 9.33
CA PHE A 109 -13.42 4.63 7.97
C PHE A 109 -12.41 5.74 7.74
N GLN A 110 -12.39 6.76 8.61
CA GLN A 110 -11.55 7.96 8.44
C GLN A 110 -10.06 7.62 8.34
N ASP A 111 -9.54 6.82 9.27
CA ASP A 111 -8.13 6.42 9.29
C ASP A 111 -7.76 5.59 8.06
N ASN A 112 -8.62 4.64 7.67
CA ASN A 112 -8.39 3.80 6.48
C ASN A 112 -8.45 4.61 5.18
N PHE A 113 -9.38 5.56 5.09
CA PHE A 113 -9.54 6.42 3.92
C PHE A 113 -8.36 7.40 3.76
N GLU A 114 -7.89 8.00 4.85
CA GLU A 114 -6.70 8.86 4.81
C GLU A 114 -5.46 8.06 4.38
N PHE A 115 -5.26 6.86 4.94
CA PHE A 115 -4.09 6.05 4.61
C PHE A 115 -4.09 5.56 3.16
N VAL A 116 -5.23 5.09 2.63
CA VAL A 116 -5.29 4.65 1.23
C VAL A 116 -5.14 5.80 0.24
N GLN A 117 -5.61 7.01 0.57
CA GLN A 117 -5.36 8.18 -0.26
C GLN A 117 -3.87 8.47 -0.40
N TRP A 118 -3.13 8.44 0.73
CA TRP A 118 -1.68 8.56 0.69
C TRP A 118 -1.05 7.38 -0.07
N PHE A 119 -1.50 6.15 0.19
CA PHE A 119 -0.93 4.94 -0.41
C PHE A 119 -1.08 4.94 -1.94
N LYS A 120 -2.24 5.36 -2.47
CA LYS A 120 -2.42 5.50 -3.91
C LYS A 120 -1.47 6.52 -4.52
N LYS A 121 -1.31 7.71 -3.89
CA LYS A 121 -0.34 8.71 -4.35
C LYS A 121 1.08 8.14 -4.39
N PHE A 122 1.45 7.39 -3.35
CA PHE A 122 2.71 6.67 -3.28
C PHE A 122 2.92 5.68 -4.44
N LEU A 123 1.92 4.85 -4.74
CA LEU A 123 1.99 3.95 -5.89
C LEU A 123 2.17 4.71 -7.20
N MET A 124 1.34 5.73 -7.45
CA MET A 124 1.36 6.47 -8.71
C MET A 124 2.69 7.19 -8.95
N GLN A 125 3.22 7.89 -7.94
CA GLN A 125 4.51 8.58 -8.06
C GLN A 125 5.65 7.58 -8.31
N THR A 126 5.67 6.48 -7.56
CA THR A 126 6.69 5.45 -7.73
C THR A 126 6.60 4.74 -9.09
N MET A 127 5.39 4.51 -9.60
CA MET A 127 5.19 3.94 -10.95
C MET A 127 5.63 4.91 -12.05
N MET A 128 5.30 6.19 -11.96
CA MET A 128 5.72 7.19 -12.96
C MET A 128 7.24 7.30 -13.09
N GLU A 129 7.98 7.34 -11.97
CA GLU A 129 9.45 7.39 -12.01
C GLU A 129 10.07 6.11 -12.60
N LYS A 130 9.49 4.95 -12.32
CA LYS A 130 9.95 3.67 -12.89
C LYS A 130 9.70 3.57 -14.41
N THR A 131 8.67 4.23 -14.93
CA THR A 131 8.39 4.27 -16.37
C THR A 131 9.29 5.25 -17.12
N MET A 132 9.69 6.37 -16.49
CA MET A 132 10.61 7.34 -17.10
C MET A 132 12.08 6.89 -17.14
N THR A 133 12.42 5.81 -16.44
CA THR A 133 13.78 5.23 -16.38
C THR A 133 13.98 4.03 -17.31
N LEU A 134 12.96 3.68 -18.09
CA LEU A 134 12.99 2.69 -19.19
C LEU A 134 12.91 3.43 -20.53
#